data_AF-A0A5E4L2P4-F1
#
_entry.id   AF-A0A5E4L2P4-F1
#
_cell.length_a   1.000
_cell.length_b   1.000
_cell.length_c   1.000
_cell.angle_alpha   90.00
_cell.angle_beta   90.00
_cell.angle_gamma   90.00
#
_symmetry.space_group_name_H-M   'P 1'
#
loop_
_entity.id
_entity.type
_entity.pdbx_description
1 polymer ?
#
loop_
_entity_poly.entity_id
_entity_poly.type
_entity_poly.pdbx_seq_one_letter_code
_entity_poly.pdbx_strand_id
1 'polypeptide(L)'
;MQLAEIKGRGTRLAEVLEIRNKELKEIEAARIQIKKDMDNIEEKKREKDATINTLMEEIGKIEELLKDSQVPELNSKASGIEEEIERLEGRLRDIEAGINAVTLERKYAQAKIDETKERLSELDNKKNEHRERINGLKEQVKALETELNAKNAREKELGGELLELQNKRETVQKEHAALRERLLDVERMQNDMERNLLALYSTKDALTEQIIKLDNEIAELGIAREEEVPSSESIASRIAALTRAMEKLEPVNMRAIDEYNEVENRQKDLKSRRDILFHEREELLLRIKKYEELKKEAFMDTFNGVNEQFKQVFAELSDGTGSIFLEEPDEPFTGGMTIKAQPSEKTLQRLEAMSGGEKSLTALSLLFAIQQYRPAPFYAFDEIDMFLDGVNAEKVAKRIQKSAGNAQFIVVSLRKPMIEAAKRTLGVAMQENNISSITGIKLN
;
A
#
# COMPACT_ATOMS: atom_id res chain seq x y z
N MET A 1 -49.48 99.98 -56.49
CA MET A 1 -48.45 99.48 -55.56
C MET A 1 -47.23 98.93 -56.33
N GLN A 2 -46.64 99.69 -57.28
CA GLN A 2 -45.59 99.17 -58.19
C GLN A 2 -44.36 100.07 -58.36
N LEU A 3 -44.42 101.35 -57.96
CA LEU A 3 -43.29 102.30 -58.09
C LEU A 3 -42.19 102.11 -57.03
N ALA A 4 -42.42 101.31 -55.98
CA ALA A 4 -41.43 101.03 -54.94
C ALA A 4 -40.43 99.92 -55.33
N GLU A 5 -40.87 98.86 -56.02
CA GLU A 5 -40.00 97.74 -56.41
C GLU A 5 -38.91 98.13 -57.41
N ILE A 6 -39.25 98.96 -58.39
CA ILE A 6 -38.33 99.31 -59.49
C ILE A 6 -37.12 100.10 -58.96
N LYS A 7 -37.35 101.02 -58.00
CA LYS A 7 -36.27 101.84 -57.44
C LYS A 7 -35.28 101.05 -56.59
N GLY A 8 -35.72 99.95 -55.96
CA GLY A 8 -34.87 99.04 -55.19
C GLY A 8 -34.09 98.00 -56.01
N ARG A 9 -34.43 97.79 -57.29
CA ARG A 9 -33.65 96.93 -58.19
C ARG A 9 -32.46 97.65 -58.82
N GLY A 10 -32.56 98.95 -59.08
CA GLY A 10 -31.49 99.75 -59.68
C GLY A 10 -30.23 99.86 -58.81
N THR A 11 -30.40 100.13 -57.51
CA THR A 11 -29.27 100.22 -56.56
C THR A 11 -28.54 98.89 -56.40
N ARG A 12 -29.29 97.78 -56.24
CA ARG A 12 -28.70 96.43 -56.14
C ARG A 12 -27.93 96.04 -57.40
N LEU A 13 -28.37 96.47 -58.59
CA LEU A 13 -27.61 96.20 -59.82
C LEU A 13 -26.29 96.98 -59.87
N ALA A 14 -26.26 98.21 -59.34
CA ALA A 14 -25.05 99.02 -59.25
C ALA A 14 -24.04 98.42 -58.27
N GLU A 15 -24.48 98.03 -57.07
CA GLU A 15 -23.63 97.35 -56.07
C GLU A 15 -23.03 96.05 -56.63
N VAL A 16 -23.83 95.23 -57.32
CA VAL A 16 -23.35 93.99 -57.95
C VAL A 16 -22.35 94.26 -59.08
N LEU A 17 -22.55 95.31 -59.88
CA LEU A 17 -21.60 95.70 -60.94
C LEU A 17 -20.30 96.27 -60.37
N GLU A 18 -20.33 96.99 -59.25
CA GLU A 18 -19.13 97.51 -58.59
C GLU A 18 -18.32 96.38 -57.94
N ILE A 19 -18.99 95.45 -57.24
CA ILE A 19 -18.37 94.22 -56.71
C ILE A 19 -17.74 93.40 -57.84
N ARG A 20 -18.46 93.13 -58.93
CA ARG A 20 -17.93 92.34 -60.05
C ARG A 20 -16.78 93.02 -60.80
N ASN A 21 -16.76 94.35 -60.89
CA ASN A 21 -15.60 95.09 -61.42
C ASN A 21 -14.39 95.04 -60.49
N LYS A 22 -14.61 95.00 -59.17
CA LYS A 22 -13.53 94.86 -58.18
C LYS A 22 -12.94 93.45 -58.22
N GLU A 23 -13.78 92.42 -58.21
CA GLU A 23 -13.37 91.02 -58.41
C GLU A 23 -12.61 90.83 -59.73
N LEU A 24 -13.05 91.44 -60.84
CA LEU A 24 -12.34 91.37 -62.13
C LEU A 24 -10.92 91.94 -62.04
N LYS A 25 -10.72 93.08 -61.37
CA LYS A 25 -9.38 93.66 -61.16
C LYS A 25 -8.51 92.82 -60.24
N GLU A 26 -9.09 92.21 -59.21
CA GLU A 26 -8.38 91.27 -58.33
C GLU A 26 -7.97 89.99 -59.08
N ILE A 27 -8.82 89.48 -59.99
CA ILE A 27 -8.53 88.36 -60.88
C ILE A 27 -7.45 88.72 -61.93
N GLU A 28 -7.48 89.91 -62.52
CA GLU A 28 -6.43 90.36 -63.44
C GLU A 28 -5.08 90.51 -62.73
N ALA A 29 -5.05 91.09 -61.53
CA ALA A 29 -3.85 91.19 -60.71
C ALA A 29 -3.31 89.80 -60.34
N ALA A 30 -4.17 88.88 -59.90
CA ALA A 30 -3.80 87.49 -59.62
C ALA A 30 -3.25 86.77 -60.86
N ARG A 31 -3.85 86.97 -62.05
CA ARG A 31 -3.39 86.39 -63.31
C ARG A 31 -2.00 86.91 -63.72
N ILE A 32 -1.72 88.20 -63.50
CA ILE A 32 -0.40 88.79 -63.75
C ILE A 32 0.65 88.21 -62.79
N GLN A 33 0.30 88.07 -61.50
CA GLN A 33 1.20 87.49 -60.50
C GLN A 33 1.48 86.00 -60.79
N ILE A 34 0.44 85.19 -61.02
CA ILE A 34 0.57 83.76 -61.37
C ILE A 34 1.45 83.56 -62.61
N LYS A 35 1.31 84.42 -63.64
CA LYS A 35 2.20 84.32 -64.80
C LYS A 35 3.66 84.58 -64.41
N LYS A 36 3.93 85.63 -63.63
CA LYS A 36 5.29 85.98 -63.17
C LYS A 36 5.92 84.88 -62.30
N ASP A 37 5.11 84.19 -61.50
CA ASP A 37 5.54 83.05 -60.70
C ASP A 37 5.79 81.80 -61.56
N MET A 38 5.01 81.60 -62.64
CA MET A 38 5.22 80.52 -63.61
C MET A 38 6.51 80.74 -64.43
N ASP A 39 6.75 81.98 -64.90
CA ASP A 39 7.97 82.36 -65.62
C ASP A 39 9.22 82.10 -64.72
N ASN A 40 9.17 82.48 -63.43
CA ASN A 40 10.20 82.17 -62.41
C ASN A 40 10.42 80.66 -62.18
N ILE A 41 9.38 79.82 -62.32
CA ILE A 41 9.47 78.37 -62.14
C ILE A 41 10.10 77.70 -63.37
N GLU A 42 9.81 78.17 -64.58
CA GLU A 42 10.50 77.70 -65.79
C GLU A 42 12.00 78.00 -65.76
N GLU A 43 12.39 79.20 -65.31
CA GLU A 43 13.80 79.59 -65.21
C GLU A 43 14.57 78.68 -64.24
N LYS A 44 14.04 78.50 -63.02
CA LYS A 44 14.61 77.57 -62.02
C LYS A 44 14.63 76.11 -62.48
N LYS A 45 13.67 75.69 -63.31
CA LYS A 45 13.69 74.35 -63.90
C LYS A 45 14.88 74.22 -64.86
N ARG A 46 15.11 75.20 -65.74
CA ARG A 46 16.25 75.17 -66.68
C ARG A 46 17.61 75.15 -65.96
N GLU A 47 17.76 75.88 -64.86
CA GLU A 47 18.96 75.79 -64.01
C GLU A 47 19.18 74.38 -63.45
N LYS A 48 18.11 73.68 -63.05
CA LYS A 48 18.17 72.32 -62.50
C LYS A 48 18.40 71.25 -63.56
N ASP A 49 17.74 71.35 -64.70
CA ASP A 49 17.98 70.47 -65.85
C ASP A 49 19.46 70.61 -66.31
N ALA A 50 20.03 71.82 -66.29
CA ALA A 50 21.44 72.05 -66.58
C ALA A 50 22.41 71.46 -65.53
N THR A 51 22.09 71.53 -64.24
CA THR A 51 22.93 70.91 -63.19
C THR A 51 22.86 69.38 -63.17
N ILE A 52 21.74 68.79 -63.59
CA ILE A 52 21.63 67.33 -63.76
C ILE A 52 22.53 66.87 -64.92
N ASN A 53 22.50 67.55 -66.06
CA ASN A 53 23.32 67.18 -67.22
C ASN A 53 24.83 67.26 -66.93
N THR A 54 25.30 68.28 -66.22
CA THR A 54 26.73 68.38 -65.84
C THR A 54 27.16 67.28 -64.87
N LEU A 55 26.31 66.93 -63.88
CA LEU A 55 26.59 65.81 -62.98
C LEU A 55 26.59 64.46 -63.71
N MET A 56 25.72 64.26 -64.70
CA MET A 56 25.74 63.04 -65.53
C MET A 56 27.01 62.92 -66.38
N GLU A 57 27.53 64.03 -66.92
CA GLU A 57 28.84 64.04 -67.59
C GLU A 57 29.99 63.72 -66.63
N GLU A 58 29.97 64.25 -65.40
CA GLU A 58 31.00 63.97 -64.38
C GLU A 58 30.98 62.50 -63.95
N ILE A 59 29.79 61.92 -63.73
CA ILE A 59 29.62 60.48 -63.46
C ILE A 59 30.17 59.64 -64.61
N GLY A 60 29.81 59.95 -65.86
CA GLY A 60 30.31 59.21 -67.03
C GLY A 60 31.84 59.23 -67.15
N LYS A 61 32.48 60.38 -66.89
CA LYS A 61 33.94 60.51 -66.88
C LYS A 61 34.59 59.71 -65.76
N ILE A 62 33.94 59.62 -64.58
CA ILE A 62 34.41 58.80 -63.45
C ILE A 62 34.26 57.30 -63.75
N GLU A 63 33.15 56.87 -64.36
CA GLU A 63 32.93 55.48 -64.78
C GLU A 63 33.93 55.02 -65.87
N GLU A 64 34.29 55.90 -66.80
CA GLU A 64 35.30 55.63 -67.83
C GLU A 64 36.70 55.49 -67.20
N LEU A 65 37.07 56.42 -66.31
CA LEU A 65 38.33 56.34 -65.53
C LEU A 65 38.40 55.13 -64.58
N LEU A 66 37.26 54.61 -64.11
CA LEU A 66 37.24 53.39 -63.29
C LEU A 66 37.45 52.10 -64.09
N LYS A 67 37.12 52.07 -65.39
CA LYS A 67 37.25 50.87 -66.24
C LYS A 67 38.70 50.53 -66.57
N ASP A 68 39.54 51.53 -66.78
CA ASP A 68 40.99 51.35 -67.03
C ASP A 68 41.81 51.20 -65.74
N SER A 69 41.15 51.20 -64.57
CA SER A 69 41.77 51.06 -63.26
C SER A 69 41.79 49.60 -62.77
N GLN A 70 42.75 49.24 -61.90
CA GLN A 70 42.78 47.93 -61.24
C GLN A 70 41.75 47.80 -60.08
N VAL A 71 41.05 48.88 -59.73
CA VAL A 71 40.06 48.92 -58.63
C VAL A 71 38.96 47.85 -58.74
N PRO A 72 38.35 47.56 -59.92
CA PRO A 72 37.34 46.50 -60.03
C PRO A 72 37.91 45.10 -59.75
N GLU A 73 39.14 44.82 -60.20
CA GLU A 73 39.80 43.53 -59.97
C GLU A 73 40.23 43.36 -58.50
N LEU A 74 40.65 44.46 -57.85
CA LEU A 74 40.95 44.49 -56.42
C LEU A 74 39.69 44.31 -55.56
N ASN A 75 38.56 44.95 -55.91
CA ASN A 75 37.28 44.73 -55.23
C ASN A 75 36.79 43.28 -55.38
N SER A 76 36.95 42.67 -56.56
CA SER A 76 36.63 41.25 -56.77
C SER A 76 37.47 40.34 -55.86
N LYS A 77 38.78 40.62 -55.72
CA LYS A 77 39.66 39.89 -54.81
C LYS A 77 39.35 40.14 -53.33
N ALA A 78 38.95 41.36 -52.95
CA ALA A 78 38.49 41.69 -51.61
C ALA A 78 37.21 40.90 -51.26
N SER A 79 36.19 40.94 -52.12
CA SER A 79 34.94 40.19 -51.94
C SER A 79 35.17 38.68 -51.81
N GLY A 80 36.06 38.09 -52.61
CA GLY A 80 36.40 36.67 -52.49
C GLY A 80 37.19 36.31 -51.22
N ILE A 81 37.91 37.27 -50.62
CA ILE A 81 38.55 37.10 -49.31
C ILE A 81 37.51 37.28 -48.19
N GLU A 82 36.54 38.18 -48.33
CA GLU A 82 35.43 38.37 -47.38
C GLU A 82 34.52 37.12 -47.33
N GLU A 83 34.16 36.53 -48.46
CA GLU A 83 33.44 35.24 -48.52
C GLU A 83 34.24 34.10 -47.86
N GLU A 84 35.57 34.04 -48.07
CA GLU A 84 36.44 33.02 -47.46
C GLU A 84 36.56 33.22 -45.95
N ILE A 85 36.59 34.46 -45.46
CA ILE A 85 36.55 34.81 -44.03
C ILE A 85 35.22 34.40 -43.43
N GLU A 86 34.07 34.79 -44.00
CA GLU A 86 32.75 34.43 -43.46
C GLU A 86 32.56 32.91 -43.39
N ARG A 87 33.06 32.19 -44.42
CA ARG A 87 33.11 30.71 -44.46
C ARG A 87 33.97 30.12 -43.33
N LEU A 88 35.12 30.72 -43.04
CA LEU A 88 36.00 30.26 -41.95
C LEU A 88 35.42 30.60 -40.57
N GLU A 89 34.79 31.76 -40.39
CA GLU A 89 34.09 32.14 -39.17
C GLU A 89 32.83 31.28 -38.92
N GLY A 90 32.12 30.87 -39.97
CA GLY A 90 31.07 29.86 -39.88
C GLY A 90 31.60 28.55 -39.31
N ARG A 91 32.65 28.00 -39.94
CA ARG A 91 33.30 26.76 -39.48
C ARG A 91 33.90 26.88 -38.08
N LEU A 92 34.39 28.05 -37.68
CA LEU A 92 34.87 28.29 -36.31
C LEU A 92 33.72 28.14 -35.31
N ARG A 93 32.58 28.80 -35.56
CA ARG A 93 31.37 28.73 -34.73
C ARG A 93 30.83 27.29 -34.62
N ASP A 94 30.84 26.53 -35.71
CA ASP A 94 30.45 25.11 -35.69
C ASP A 94 31.37 24.26 -34.80
N ILE A 95 32.69 24.47 -34.90
CA ILE A 95 33.69 23.78 -34.09
C ILE A 95 33.58 24.18 -32.61
N GLU A 96 33.37 25.46 -32.30
CA GLU A 96 33.14 25.94 -30.93
C GLU A 96 31.85 25.36 -30.34
N ALA A 97 30.77 25.26 -31.11
CA ALA A 97 29.54 24.61 -30.69
C ALA A 97 29.78 23.11 -30.38
N GLY A 98 30.51 22.40 -31.25
CA GLY A 98 30.90 21.00 -31.03
C GLY A 98 31.77 20.79 -29.78
N ILE A 99 32.77 21.65 -29.57
CA ILE A 99 33.63 21.63 -28.37
C ILE A 99 32.81 21.87 -27.10
N ASN A 100 31.85 22.80 -27.13
CA ASN A 100 30.97 23.07 -26.00
C ASN A 100 30.05 21.88 -25.70
N ALA A 101 29.49 21.23 -26.72
CA ALA A 101 28.66 20.03 -26.56
C ALA A 101 29.45 18.88 -25.90
N VAL A 102 30.61 18.52 -26.45
CA VAL A 102 31.47 17.44 -25.89
C VAL A 102 31.98 17.80 -24.48
N THR A 103 32.23 19.08 -24.21
CA THR A 103 32.62 19.54 -22.86
C THR A 103 31.47 19.40 -21.85
N LEU A 104 30.22 19.61 -22.28
CA LEU A 104 29.03 19.42 -21.44
C LEU A 104 28.78 17.93 -21.18
N GLU A 105 28.86 17.08 -22.21
CA GLU A 105 28.79 15.63 -22.07
C GLU A 105 29.84 15.10 -21.09
N ARG A 106 31.10 15.54 -21.23
CA ARG A 106 32.19 15.14 -20.32
C ARG A 106 31.92 15.54 -18.87
N LYS A 107 31.34 16.73 -18.63
CA LYS A 107 30.93 17.17 -17.28
C LYS A 107 29.80 16.28 -16.71
N TYR A 108 28.80 15.96 -17.52
CA TYR A 108 27.69 15.09 -17.10
C TYR A 108 28.15 13.65 -16.81
N ALA A 109 29.00 13.10 -17.68
CA ALA A 109 29.61 11.78 -17.47
C ALA A 109 30.47 11.75 -16.20
N GLN A 110 31.28 12.78 -15.94
CA GLN A 110 32.09 12.89 -14.72
C GLN A 110 31.21 12.93 -13.46
N ALA A 111 30.19 13.79 -13.43
CA ALA A 111 29.28 13.90 -12.29
C ALA A 111 28.59 12.56 -11.98
N LYS A 112 28.15 11.83 -13.02
CA LYS A 112 27.54 10.50 -12.88
C LYS A 112 28.52 9.42 -12.42
N ILE A 113 29.79 9.50 -12.84
CA ILE A 113 30.87 8.64 -12.34
C ILE A 113 31.07 8.86 -10.83
N ASP A 114 31.08 10.10 -10.38
CA ASP A 114 31.33 10.43 -8.97
C ASP A 114 30.13 10.09 -8.06
N GLU A 115 28.89 10.36 -8.50
CA GLU A 115 27.66 9.84 -7.86
C GLU A 115 27.71 8.30 -7.70
N THR A 116 28.16 7.61 -8.75
CA THR A 116 28.27 6.14 -8.74
C THR A 116 29.34 5.66 -7.74
N LYS A 117 30.45 6.38 -7.58
CA LYS A 117 31.49 6.06 -6.59
C LYS A 117 30.99 6.23 -5.15
N GLU A 118 30.30 7.33 -4.85
CA GLU A 118 29.74 7.59 -3.52
C GLU A 118 28.73 6.48 -3.16
N ARG A 119 27.83 6.15 -4.08
CA ARG A 119 26.86 5.07 -3.91
C ARG A 119 27.51 3.69 -3.76
N LEU A 120 28.63 3.43 -4.42
CA LEU A 120 29.39 2.18 -4.27
C LEU A 120 30.08 2.09 -2.90
N SER A 121 30.65 3.20 -2.43
CA SER A 121 31.21 3.32 -1.07
C SER A 121 30.16 3.08 0.02
N GLU A 122 28.96 3.66 -0.11
CA GLU A 122 27.84 3.37 0.78
C GLU A 122 27.49 1.87 0.82
N LEU A 123 27.46 1.22 -0.35
CA LEU A 123 27.08 -0.20 -0.46
C LEU A 123 28.13 -1.12 0.14
N ASP A 124 29.43 -0.84 -0.03
CA ASP A 124 30.49 -1.60 0.64
C ASP A 124 30.50 -1.39 2.16
N ASN A 125 30.19 -0.18 2.64
CA ASN A 125 30.02 0.08 4.08
C ASN A 125 28.84 -0.72 4.67
N LYS A 126 27.66 -0.68 4.04
CA LYS A 126 26.47 -1.45 4.46
C LYS A 126 26.72 -2.96 4.42
N LYS A 127 27.43 -3.44 3.39
CA LYS A 127 27.88 -4.83 3.24
C LYS A 127 28.83 -5.27 4.35
N ASN A 128 29.74 -4.40 4.81
CA ASN A 128 30.62 -4.69 5.93
C ASN A 128 29.86 -4.74 7.27
N GLU A 129 28.99 -3.77 7.55
CA GLU A 129 28.11 -3.75 8.74
C GLU A 129 27.26 -5.04 8.83
N HIS A 130 26.64 -5.45 7.72
CA HIS A 130 25.85 -6.69 7.66
C HIS A 130 26.72 -7.93 7.87
N ARG A 131 27.99 -7.92 7.43
CA ARG A 131 28.94 -9.03 7.61
C ARG A 131 29.36 -9.19 9.06
N GLU A 132 29.63 -8.09 9.75
CA GLU A 132 29.91 -8.07 11.20
C GLU A 132 28.70 -8.55 12.00
N ARG A 133 27.50 -8.07 11.66
CA ARG A 133 26.24 -8.50 12.29
C ARG A 133 25.95 -9.98 12.08
N ILE A 134 26.24 -10.54 10.90
CA ILE A 134 26.15 -11.99 10.63
C ILE A 134 27.15 -12.78 11.49
N ASN A 135 28.36 -12.27 11.72
CA ASN A 135 29.34 -12.95 12.57
C ASN A 135 28.92 -12.94 14.05
N GLY A 136 28.49 -11.78 14.59
CA GLY A 136 28.00 -11.70 15.97
C GLY A 136 26.77 -12.58 16.22
N LEU A 137 25.84 -12.67 15.26
CA LEU A 137 24.70 -13.61 15.34
C LEU A 137 25.14 -15.08 15.32
N LYS A 138 26.18 -15.45 14.55
CA LYS A 138 26.74 -16.82 14.56
C LYS A 138 27.40 -17.18 15.89
N GLU A 139 28.02 -16.22 16.57
CA GLU A 139 28.60 -16.42 17.90
C GLU A 139 27.51 -16.58 18.96
N GLN A 140 26.44 -15.78 18.89
CA GLN A 140 25.25 -15.95 19.75
C GLN A 140 24.56 -17.30 19.55
N VAL A 141 24.39 -17.75 18.30
CA VAL A 141 23.82 -19.09 18.00
C VAL A 141 24.69 -20.19 18.61
N LYS A 142 26.02 -20.16 18.43
CA LYS A 142 26.92 -21.14 19.06
C LYS A 142 26.83 -21.14 20.58
N ALA A 143 26.74 -19.98 21.22
CA ALA A 143 26.59 -19.88 22.67
C ALA A 143 25.29 -20.55 23.15
N LEU A 144 24.17 -20.27 22.47
CA LEU A 144 22.86 -20.88 22.75
C LEU A 144 22.85 -22.39 22.48
N GLU A 145 23.52 -22.86 21.42
CA GLU A 145 23.71 -24.29 21.14
C GLU A 145 24.50 -24.96 22.28
N THR A 146 25.56 -24.34 22.81
CA THR A 146 26.31 -24.90 23.95
C THR A 146 25.50 -24.90 25.25
N GLU A 147 24.70 -23.87 25.54
CA GLU A 147 23.82 -23.87 26.71
C GLU A 147 22.73 -24.93 26.58
N LEU A 148 22.04 -25.01 25.43
CA LEU A 148 20.98 -26.01 25.17
C LEU A 148 21.49 -27.44 25.37
N ASN A 149 22.68 -27.77 24.84
CA ASN A 149 23.28 -29.08 25.05
C ASN A 149 23.59 -29.36 26.53
N ALA A 150 24.02 -28.35 27.30
CA ALA A 150 24.25 -28.48 28.74
C ALA A 150 22.93 -28.67 29.53
N LYS A 151 21.83 -27.98 29.16
CA LYS A 151 20.50 -28.20 29.77
C LYS A 151 20.00 -29.61 29.48
N ASN A 152 20.05 -30.05 28.22
CA ASN A 152 19.59 -31.38 27.79
C ASN A 152 20.38 -32.51 28.49
N ALA A 153 21.69 -32.31 28.71
CA ALA A 153 22.50 -33.23 29.49
C ALA A 153 22.04 -33.31 30.96
N ARG A 154 21.79 -32.17 31.61
CA ARG A 154 21.31 -32.14 33.01
C ARG A 154 19.88 -32.67 33.16
N GLU A 155 19.00 -32.45 32.18
CA GLU A 155 17.66 -33.04 32.15
C GLU A 155 17.73 -34.57 32.11
N LYS A 156 18.60 -35.12 31.25
CA LYS A 156 18.81 -36.58 31.15
C LYS A 156 19.40 -37.18 32.43
N GLU A 157 20.30 -36.45 33.10
CA GLU A 157 20.85 -36.82 34.41
C GLU A 157 19.76 -36.87 35.49
N LEU A 158 18.95 -35.80 35.60
CA LEU A 158 17.80 -35.71 36.52
C LEU A 158 16.74 -36.78 36.24
N GLY A 159 16.50 -37.13 34.98
CA GLY A 159 15.62 -38.24 34.60
C GLY A 159 16.12 -39.61 35.11
N GLY A 160 17.44 -39.80 35.14
CA GLY A 160 18.08 -40.97 35.75
C GLY A 160 17.94 -40.99 37.28
N GLU A 161 18.28 -39.88 37.94
CA GLU A 161 18.10 -39.71 39.40
C GLU A 161 16.65 -39.98 39.83
N LEU A 162 15.67 -39.46 39.08
CA LEU A 162 14.24 -39.62 39.35
C LEU A 162 13.78 -41.07 39.17
N LEU A 163 14.28 -41.80 38.17
CA LEU A 163 13.95 -43.20 37.96
C LEU A 163 14.57 -44.11 39.04
N GLU A 164 15.79 -43.81 39.49
CA GLU A 164 16.37 -44.46 40.68
C GLU A 164 15.54 -44.21 41.94
N LEU A 165 15.08 -42.98 42.17
CA LEU A 165 14.25 -42.63 43.32
C LEU A 165 12.87 -43.30 43.27
N GLN A 166 12.28 -43.45 42.08
CA GLN A 166 11.03 -44.21 41.91
C GLN A 166 11.23 -45.69 42.26
N ASN A 167 12.29 -46.33 41.76
CA ASN A 167 12.63 -47.72 42.07
C ASN A 167 12.86 -47.92 43.59
N LYS A 168 13.64 -47.04 44.22
CA LYS A 168 13.90 -47.05 45.68
C LYS A 168 12.63 -46.85 46.49
N ARG A 169 11.68 -46.02 46.01
CA ARG A 169 10.37 -45.87 46.66
C ARG A 169 9.53 -47.14 46.55
N GLU A 170 9.54 -47.82 45.40
CA GLU A 170 8.78 -49.04 45.19
C GLU A 170 9.31 -50.21 46.05
N THR A 171 10.63 -50.36 46.19
CA THR A 171 11.20 -51.40 47.07
C THR A 171 10.82 -51.15 48.53
N VAL A 172 10.97 -49.91 49.03
CA VAL A 172 10.58 -49.54 50.40
C VAL A 172 9.07 -49.71 50.62
N GLN A 173 8.22 -49.44 49.63
CA GLN A 173 6.78 -49.69 49.72
C GLN A 173 6.45 -51.19 49.81
N LYS A 174 7.15 -52.06 49.07
CA LYS A 174 7.00 -53.53 49.17
C LYS A 174 7.49 -54.06 50.52
N GLU A 175 8.64 -53.60 51.00
CA GLU A 175 9.18 -53.95 52.32
C GLU A 175 8.23 -53.53 53.46
N HIS A 176 7.70 -52.30 53.40
CA HIS A 176 6.74 -51.81 54.38
C HIS A 176 5.41 -52.59 54.34
N ALA A 177 4.94 -53.00 53.15
CA ALA A 177 3.75 -53.85 53.04
C ALA A 177 3.96 -55.22 53.69
N ALA A 178 5.08 -55.90 53.38
CA ALA A 178 5.42 -57.20 53.95
C ALA A 178 5.68 -57.14 55.47
N LEU A 179 6.25 -56.03 55.98
CA LEU A 179 6.43 -55.82 57.41
C LEU A 179 5.08 -55.61 58.13
N ARG A 180 4.14 -54.90 57.49
CA ARG A 180 2.78 -54.70 58.03
C ARG A 180 1.95 -55.99 58.05
N GLU A 181 2.10 -56.84 57.05
CA GLU A 181 1.49 -58.17 57.02
C GLU A 181 1.99 -59.04 58.18
N ARG A 182 3.31 -59.12 58.38
CA ARG A 182 3.93 -59.81 59.53
C ARG A 182 3.47 -59.26 60.88
N LEU A 183 3.27 -57.94 61.00
CA LEU A 183 2.75 -57.34 62.23
C LEU A 183 1.33 -57.85 62.53
N LEU A 184 0.44 -57.86 61.53
CA LEU A 184 -0.94 -58.36 61.68
C LEU A 184 -0.98 -59.85 62.05
N ASP A 185 -0.06 -60.66 61.53
CA ASP A 185 0.03 -62.08 61.91
C ASP A 185 0.57 -62.28 63.33
N VAL A 186 1.54 -61.46 63.78
CA VAL A 186 1.98 -61.45 65.19
C VAL A 186 0.85 -60.98 66.12
N GLU A 187 0.08 -59.95 65.75
CA GLU A 187 -1.09 -59.49 66.50
C GLU A 187 -2.16 -60.59 66.59
N ARG A 188 -2.42 -61.34 65.51
CA ARG A 188 -3.30 -62.52 65.53
C ARG A 188 -2.79 -63.60 66.48
N MET A 189 -1.51 -63.98 66.36
CA MET A 189 -0.89 -64.98 67.22
C MET A 189 -0.92 -64.57 68.70
N GLN A 190 -0.76 -63.28 69.02
CA GLN A 190 -0.92 -62.77 70.37
C GLN A 190 -2.37 -62.89 70.85
N ASN A 191 -3.35 -62.45 70.06
CA ASN A 191 -4.77 -62.55 70.43
C ASN A 191 -5.20 -64.01 70.65
N ASP A 192 -4.76 -64.94 69.81
CA ASP A 192 -5.08 -66.36 69.98
C ASP A 192 -4.29 -66.99 71.15
N MET A 193 -3.06 -66.56 71.44
CA MET A 193 -2.37 -66.94 72.67
C MET A 193 -3.09 -66.42 73.92
N GLU A 194 -3.54 -65.16 73.95
CA GLU A 194 -4.30 -64.58 75.06
C GLU A 194 -5.64 -65.30 75.27
N ARG A 195 -6.33 -65.68 74.19
CA ARG A 195 -7.55 -66.53 74.25
C ARG A 195 -7.24 -67.92 74.80
N ASN A 196 -6.19 -68.58 74.32
CA ASN A 196 -5.78 -69.89 74.80
C ASN A 196 -5.36 -69.85 76.27
N LEU A 197 -4.71 -68.77 76.70
CA LEU A 197 -4.24 -68.55 78.07
C LEU A 197 -5.41 -68.22 79.02
N LEU A 198 -6.41 -67.45 78.56
CA LEU A 198 -7.68 -67.26 79.27
C LEU A 198 -8.47 -68.58 79.37
N ALA A 199 -8.54 -69.35 78.29
CA ALA A 199 -9.19 -70.66 78.27
C ALA A 199 -8.46 -71.68 79.16
N LEU A 200 -7.12 -71.61 79.24
CA LEU A 200 -6.32 -72.39 80.18
C LEU A 200 -6.56 -71.97 81.63
N TYR A 201 -6.74 -70.68 81.93
CA TYR A 201 -7.13 -70.24 83.27
C TYR A 201 -8.55 -70.68 83.63
N SER A 202 -9.54 -70.48 82.76
CA SER A 202 -10.91 -70.94 83.03
C SER A 202 -10.99 -72.47 83.13
N THR A 203 -10.19 -73.20 82.34
CA THR A 203 -10.08 -74.66 82.43
C THR A 203 -9.36 -75.07 83.71
N LYS A 204 -8.27 -74.40 84.11
CA LYS A 204 -7.59 -74.65 85.39
C LYS A 204 -8.51 -74.40 86.57
N ASP A 205 -9.27 -73.31 86.57
CA ASP A 205 -10.15 -72.96 87.68
C ASP A 205 -11.38 -73.89 87.71
N ALA A 206 -11.98 -74.21 86.56
CA ALA A 206 -13.03 -75.23 86.45
C ALA A 206 -12.54 -76.67 86.73
N LEU A 207 -11.25 -76.97 86.49
CA LEU A 207 -10.60 -78.22 86.91
C LEU A 207 -10.20 -78.18 88.38
N THR A 208 -9.95 -77.02 88.98
CA THR A 208 -9.73 -76.91 90.43
C THR A 208 -11.06 -77.11 91.16
N GLU A 209 -12.14 -76.51 90.66
CA GLU A 209 -13.49 -76.75 91.16
C GLU A 209 -13.97 -78.18 90.87
N GLN A 210 -13.65 -78.75 89.71
CA GLN A 210 -13.90 -80.18 89.43
C GLN A 210 -12.98 -81.10 90.22
N ILE A 211 -11.74 -80.75 90.59
CA ILE A 211 -10.92 -81.57 91.49
C ILE A 211 -11.51 -81.51 92.89
N ILE A 212 -11.95 -80.35 93.38
CA ILE A 212 -12.66 -80.25 94.66
C ILE A 212 -13.97 -81.06 94.62
N LYS A 213 -14.73 -81.03 93.52
CA LYS A 213 -15.96 -81.84 93.38
C LYS A 213 -15.66 -83.33 93.19
N LEU A 214 -14.64 -83.70 92.44
CA LEU A 214 -14.24 -85.09 92.17
C LEU A 214 -13.47 -85.72 93.33
N ASP A 215 -12.75 -84.99 94.17
CA ASP A 215 -12.23 -85.52 95.44
C ASP A 215 -13.39 -85.91 96.38
N ASN A 216 -14.56 -85.28 96.22
CA ASN A 216 -15.80 -85.69 96.89
C ASN A 216 -16.57 -86.78 96.10
N GLU A 217 -16.76 -86.66 94.78
CA GLU A 217 -17.54 -87.60 93.94
C GLU A 217 -16.78 -88.91 93.62
N ILE A 218 -15.45 -88.93 93.56
CA ILE A 218 -14.63 -90.15 93.45
C ILE A 218 -14.52 -90.86 94.80
N ALA A 219 -14.66 -90.12 95.92
CA ALA A 219 -14.87 -90.74 97.22
C ALA A 219 -16.26 -91.41 97.37
N GLU A 220 -17.23 -91.08 96.51
CA GLU A 220 -18.59 -91.63 96.56
C GLU A 220 -18.97 -92.60 95.42
N LEU A 221 -18.56 -92.40 94.15
CA LEU A 221 -19.26 -93.01 92.99
C LEU A 221 -18.42 -93.63 91.85
N GLY A 222 -17.29 -93.06 91.44
CA GLY A 222 -16.29 -93.67 90.52
C GLY A 222 -16.69 -94.07 89.07
N ILE A 223 -16.00 -93.46 88.06
CA ILE A 223 -16.00 -93.80 86.60
C ILE A 223 -17.31 -93.41 85.86
N ALA A 224 -17.36 -92.83 84.64
CA ALA A 224 -16.44 -92.03 83.80
C ALA A 224 -17.28 -91.25 82.74
N ARG A 225 -16.69 -90.59 81.72
CA ARG A 225 -17.35 -89.55 80.89
C ARG A 225 -16.96 -89.58 79.39
N GLU A 226 -17.97 -89.62 78.50
CA GLU A 226 -17.95 -89.46 77.02
C GLU A 226 -19.19 -88.59 76.65
N GLU A 227 -19.57 -88.10 75.45
CA GLU A 227 -19.30 -88.22 73.98
C GLU A 227 -19.41 -86.78 73.37
N GLU A 228 -19.23 -86.38 72.09
CA GLU A 228 -18.50 -86.76 70.84
C GLU A 228 -18.48 -85.47 69.94
N VAL A 229 -18.08 -85.50 68.65
CA VAL A 229 -18.01 -84.33 67.74
C VAL A 229 -18.38 -84.72 66.28
N PRO A 230 -19.30 -83.99 65.58
CA PRO A 230 -20.02 -84.50 64.40
C PRO A 230 -19.27 -84.56 63.05
N SER A 231 -19.91 -85.19 62.05
CA SER A 231 -19.25 -85.90 60.94
C SER A 231 -18.93 -85.12 59.64
N SER A 232 -17.96 -85.68 58.90
CA SER A 232 -17.34 -85.18 57.67
C SER A 232 -18.27 -85.06 56.44
N GLU A 233 -19.35 -85.83 56.39
CA GLU A 233 -20.08 -86.13 55.14
C GLU A 233 -20.80 -84.92 54.52
N SER A 234 -21.23 -83.96 55.36
CA SER A 234 -21.90 -82.72 54.94
C SER A 234 -20.99 -81.81 54.09
N ILE A 235 -19.68 -81.85 54.30
CA ILE A 235 -18.70 -81.00 53.62
C ILE A 235 -18.49 -81.48 52.18
N ALA A 236 -18.34 -82.79 51.99
CA ALA A 236 -18.11 -83.41 50.68
C ALA A 236 -19.25 -83.12 49.68
N SER A 237 -20.50 -83.22 50.14
CA SER A 237 -21.70 -82.91 49.33
C SER A 237 -21.69 -81.48 48.79
N ARG A 238 -21.28 -80.51 49.63
CA ARG A 238 -21.25 -79.09 49.28
C ARG A 238 -20.16 -78.74 48.25
N ILE A 239 -19.03 -79.45 48.28
CA ILE A 239 -17.96 -79.30 47.28
C ILE A 239 -18.45 -79.77 45.90
N ALA A 240 -19.04 -80.97 45.81
CA ALA A 240 -19.52 -81.53 44.55
C ALA A 240 -20.60 -80.68 43.86
N ALA A 241 -21.43 -79.97 44.63
CA ALA A 241 -22.41 -79.03 44.10
C ALA A 241 -21.78 -77.79 43.46
N LEU A 242 -20.66 -77.29 44.01
CA LEU A 242 -19.93 -76.13 43.48
C LEU A 242 -19.16 -76.47 42.21
N THR A 243 -18.51 -77.64 42.13
CA THR A 243 -17.79 -78.08 40.92
C THR A 243 -18.70 -78.10 39.69
N ARG A 244 -19.90 -78.68 39.81
CA ARG A 244 -20.91 -78.72 38.73
C ARG A 244 -21.47 -77.34 38.34
N ALA A 245 -21.32 -76.33 39.19
CA ALA A 245 -21.69 -74.96 38.85
C ALA A 245 -20.59 -74.27 38.03
N MET A 246 -19.32 -74.62 38.26
CA MET A 246 -18.17 -74.13 37.48
C MET A 246 -18.14 -74.74 36.07
N GLU A 247 -18.32 -76.06 35.94
CA GLU A 247 -18.36 -76.78 34.66
C GLU A 247 -19.37 -76.17 33.66
N LYS A 248 -20.50 -75.64 34.16
CA LYS A 248 -21.55 -75.01 33.35
C LYS A 248 -21.18 -73.63 32.77
N LEU A 249 -20.07 -73.04 33.18
CA LEU A 249 -19.59 -71.75 32.68
C LEU A 249 -18.57 -71.90 31.54
N GLU A 250 -18.11 -73.13 31.25
CA GLU A 250 -17.13 -73.38 30.20
C GLU A 250 -17.77 -73.46 28.80
N PRO A 251 -17.09 -72.98 27.74
CA PRO A 251 -15.76 -72.35 27.74
C PRO A 251 -15.82 -70.84 28.01
N VAL A 252 -15.08 -70.37 29.02
CA VAL A 252 -14.90 -68.93 29.29
C VAL A 252 -13.83 -68.35 28.36
N ASN A 253 -14.14 -67.28 27.63
CA ASN A 253 -13.14 -66.60 26.79
C ASN A 253 -12.22 -65.71 27.65
N MET A 254 -11.12 -66.29 28.15
CA MET A 254 -10.13 -65.56 28.95
C MET A 254 -9.45 -64.39 28.19
N ARG A 255 -9.37 -64.43 26.86
CA ARG A 255 -8.82 -63.32 26.04
C ARG A 255 -9.67 -62.05 26.09
N ALA A 256 -10.94 -62.15 26.47
CA ALA A 256 -11.83 -61.01 26.55
C ALA A 256 -11.35 -59.94 27.55
N ILE A 257 -10.51 -60.30 28.52
CA ILE A 257 -9.89 -59.37 29.47
C ILE A 257 -8.85 -58.49 28.76
N ASP A 258 -7.94 -59.10 28.00
CA ASP A 258 -6.90 -58.38 27.26
C ASP A 258 -7.49 -57.56 26.10
N GLU A 259 -8.46 -58.14 25.38
CA GLU A 259 -9.18 -57.48 24.29
C GLU A 259 -10.02 -56.28 24.80
N TYR A 260 -10.63 -56.40 25.99
CA TYR A 260 -11.28 -55.26 26.66
C TYR A 260 -10.27 -54.15 26.99
N ASN A 261 -9.12 -54.50 27.58
CA ASN A 261 -8.07 -53.54 27.93
C ASN A 261 -7.50 -52.82 26.69
N GLU A 262 -7.29 -53.53 25.56
CA GLU A 262 -6.85 -52.90 24.31
C GLU A 262 -7.92 -51.93 23.76
N VAL A 263 -9.18 -52.36 23.69
CA VAL A 263 -10.29 -51.55 23.19
C VAL A 263 -10.55 -50.32 24.07
N GLU A 264 -10.48 -50.46 25.39
CA GLU A 264 -10.67 -49.36 26.33
C GLU A 264 -9.54 -48.31 26.22
N ASN A 265 -8.28 -48.74 26.11
CA ASN A 265 -7.16 -47.83 25.88
C ASN A 265 -7.25 -47.13 24.52
N ARG A 266 -7.63 -47.85 23.46
CA ARG A 266 -7.87 -47.27 22.12
C ARG A 266 -9.05 -46.29 22.13
N GLN A 267 -10.09 -46.56 22.91
CA GLN A 267 -11.24 -45.65 23.07
C GLN A 267 -10.82 -44.37 23.82
N LYS A 268 -9.97 -44.47 24.85
CA LYS A 268 -9.40 -43.32 25.57
C LYS A 268 -8.56 -42.43 24.66
N ASP A 269 -7.65 -43.01 23.86
CA ASP A 269 -6.83 -42.29 22.88
C ASP A 269 -7.68 -41.59 21.81
N LEU A 270 -8.60 -42.32 21.15
CA LEU A 270 -9.48 -41.75 20.13
C LEU A 270 -10.38 -40.64 20.68
N LYS A 271 -10.88 -40.79 21.92
CA LYS A 271 -11.65 -39.74 22.59
C LYS A 271 -10.80 -38.50 22.87
N SER A 272 -9.57 -38.67 23.37
CA SER A 272 -8.63 -37.57 23.61
C SER A 272 -8.35 -36.78 22.32
N ARG A 273 -8.03 -37.47 21.21
CA ARG A 273 -7.79 -36.83 19.90
C ARG A 273 -9.03 -36.12 19.35
N ARG A 274 -10.22 -36.74 19.48
CA ARG A 274 -11.49 -36.10 19.11
C ARG A 274 -11.71 -34.82 19.89
N ASP A 275 -11.46 -34.85 21.20
CA ASP A 275 -11.70 -33.72 22.08
C ASP A 275 -10.72 -32.58 21.79
N ILE A 276 -9.45 -32.86 21.48
CA ILE A 276 -8.47 -31.86 20.98
C ILE A 276 -8.97 -31.22 19.67
N LEU A 277 -9.27 -32.04 18.64
CA LEU A 277 -9.75 -31.55 17.34
C LEU A 277 -11.06 -30.74 17.45
N PHE A 278 -11.90 -31.05 18.42
CA PHE A 278 -13.11 -30.27 18.69
C PHE A 278 -12.79 -28.87 19.24
N HIS A 279 -11.88 -28.76 20.20
CA HIS A 279 -11.45 -27.46 20.75
C HIS A 279 -10.70 -26.63 19.70
N GLU A 280 -9.80 -27.24 18.91
CA GLU A 280 -9.12 -26.58 17.79
C GLU A 280 -10.13 -26.03 16.76
N ARG A 281 -11.17 -26.81 16.41
CA ARG A 281 -12.22 -26.37 15.49
C ARG A 281 -13.01 -25.17 16.06
N GLU A 282 -13.38 -25.19 17.34
CA GLU A 282 -14.10 -24.08 17.96
C GLU A 282 -13.21 -22.82 18.09
N GLU A 283 -11.91 -22.95 18.41
CA GLU A 283 -10.97 -21.82 18.39
C GLU A 283 -10.84 -21.21 16.98
N LEU A 284 -10.71 -22.05 15.95
CA LEU A 284 -10.66 -21.61 14.56
C LEU A 284 -11.95 -20.87 14.14
N LEU A 285 -13.13 -21.35 14.54
CA LEU A 285 -14.40 -20.69 14.25
C LEU A 285 -14.53 -19.34 14.98
N LEU A 286 -14.15 -19.26 16.25
CA LEU A 286 -14.09 -18.00 17.00
C LEU A 286 -13.12 -17.00 16.36
N ARG A 287 -11.98 -17.49 15.88
CA ARG A 287 -10.95 -16.68 15.21
C ARG A 287 -11.40 -16.20 13.83
N ILE A 288 -12.09 -17.04 13.04
CA ILE A 288 -12.71 -16.65 11.77
C ILE A 288 -13.73 -15.53 12.02
N LYS A 289 -14.68 -15.73 12.94
CA LYS A 289 -15.70 -14.73 13.26
C LYS A 289 -15.07 -13.39 13.69
N LYS A 290 -14.05 -13.42 14.55
CA LYS A 290 -13.32 -12.21 14.95
C LYS A 290 -12.65 -11.50 13.77
N TYR A 291 -12.09 -12.23 12.79
CA TYR A 291 -11.55 -11.63 11.58
C TYR A 291 -12.64 -11.08 10.66
N GLU A 292 -13.82 -11.70 10.60
CA GLU A 292 -14.98 -11.18 9.84
C GLU A 292 -15.53 -9.88 10.45
N GLU A 293 -15.62 -9.80 11.78
CA GLU A 293 -15.99 -8.59 12.52
C GLU A 293 -14.99 -7.45 12.24
N LEU A 294 -13.68 -7.70 12.42
CA LEU A 294 -12.62 -6.73 12.11
C LEU A 294 -12.58 -6.32 10.63
N LYS A 295 -12.89 -7.25 9.70
CA LYS A 295 -12.99 -6.98 8.26
C LYS A 295 -14.20 -6.08 7.96
N LYS A 296 -15.35 -6.31 8.60
CA LYS A 296 -16.55 -5.46 8.47
C LYS A 296 -16.29 -4.07 9.03
N GLU A 297 -15.68 -3.96 10.21
CA GLU A 297 -15.29 -2.69 10.85
C GLU A 297 -14.36 -1.87 9.94
N ALA A 298 -13.21 -2.42 9.55
CA ALA A 298 -12.24 -1.74 8.70
C ALA A 298 -12.79 -1.40 7.29
N PHE A 299 -13.72 -2.20 6.75
CA PHE A 299 -14.44 -1.87 5.53
C PHE A 299 -15.39 -0.69 5.74
N MET A 300 -16.22 -0.72 6.79
CA MET A 300 -17.20 0.34 7.05
C MET A 300 -16.55 1.68 7.38
N ASP A 301 -15.46 1.69 8.14
CA ASP A 301 -14.65 2.90 8.38
C ASP A 301 -14.11 3.49 7.07
N THR A 302 -13.53 2.63 6.23
CA THR A 302 -13.01 3.03 4.91
C THR A 302 -14.13 3.52 3.98
N PHE A 303 -15.26 2.83 3.97
CA PHE A 303 -16.43 3.19 3.16
C PHE A 303 -16.99 4.55 3.60
N ASN A 304 -17.24 4.75 4.89
CA ASN A 304 -17.76 6.00 5.45
C ASN A 304 -16.78 7.16 5.20
N GLY A 305 -15.49 6.94 5.45
CA GLY A 305 -14.44 7.93 5.20
C GLY A 305 -14.37 8.35 3.74
N VAL A 306 -14.35 7.40 2.80
CA VAL A 306 -14.36 7.69 1.35
C VAL A 306 -15.67 8.34 0.90
N ASN A 307 -16.82 7.95 1.46
CA ASN A 307 -18.13 8.53 1.14
C ASN A 307 -18.23 10.00 1.56
N GLU A 308 -17.69 10.38 2.72
CA GLU A 308 -17.60 11.78 3.14
C GLU A 308 -16.65 12.60 2.26
N GLN A 309 -15.49 12.06 1.89
CA GLN A 309 -14.62 12.74 0.92
C GLN A 309 -15.28 12.85 -0.46
N PHE A 310 -16.06 11.84 -0.88
CA PHE A 310 -16.75 11.82 -2.16
C PHE A 310 -17.83 12.90 -2.25
N LYS A 311 -18.64 13.08 -1.20
CA LYS A 311 -19.62 14.19 -1.11
C LYS A 311 -18.96 15.55 -1.32
N GLN A 312 -17.83 15.79 -0.65
CA GLN A 312 -17.10 17.06 -0.72
C GLN A 312 -16.47 17.30 -2.10
N VAL A 313 -15.78 16.29 -2.65
CA VAL A 313 -15.10 16.41 -3.95
C VAL A 313 -16.11 16.49 -5.10
N PHE A 314 -17.19 15.71 -5.07
CA PHE A 314 -18.21 15.74 -6.11
C PHE A 314 -18.92 17.10 -6.15
N ALA A 315 -19.13 17.74 -4.99
CA ALA A 315 -19.64 19.11 -4.92
C ALA A 315 -18.61 20.14 -5.47
N GLU A 316 -17.33 20.02 -5.11
CA GLU A 316 -16.25 20.90 -5.63
C GLU A 316 -16.06 20.79 -7.16
N LEU A 317 -16.40 19.65 -7.76
CA LEU A 317 -16.24 19.40 -9.20
C LEU A 317 -17.54 19.61 -10.02
N SER A 318 -18.70 19.15 -9.58
CA SER A 318 -19.94 19.13 -10.42
C SER A 318 -20.99 20.18 -10.06
N ASP A 319 -20.75 21.00 -9.03
CA ASP A 319 -21.76 21.89 -8.42
C ASP A 319 -23.06 21.16 -8.05
N GLY A 320 -22.92 19.88 -7.64
CA GLY A 320 -24.02 18.95 -7.39
C GLY A 320 -23.80 18.09 -6.14
N THR A 321 -24.62 17.07 -5.96
CA THR A 321 -24.52 16.16 -4.80
C THR A 321 -24.35 14.70 -5.22
N GLY A 322 -23.53 13.95 -4.48
CA GLY A 322 -23.27 12.54 -4.77
C GLY A 322 -22.95 11.76 -3.51
N SER A 323 -23.36 10.50 -3.47
CA SER A 323 -23.06 9.57 -2.38
C SER A 323 -22.81 8.15 -2.90
N ILE A 324 -21.97 7.43 -2.16
CA ILE A 324 -21.78 6.00 -2.34
C ILE A 324 -22.82 5.28 -1.48
N PHE A 325 -23.44 4.23 -2.01
CA PHE A 325 -24.55 3.50 -1.39
C PHE A 325 -24.27 2.00 -1.42
N LEU A 326 -24.34 1.35 -0.25
CA LEU A 326 -24.34 -0.11 -0.11
C LEU A 326 -25.79 -0.60 -0.20
N GLU A 327 -26.02 -1.68 -0.96
CA GLU A 327 -27.36 -2.27 -1.07
C GLU A 327 -27.73 -3.06 0.19
N GLU A 328 -26.76 -3.64 0.90
CA GLU A 328 -26.91 -4.30 2.20
C GLU A 328 -25.88 -3.75 3.21
N PRO A 329 -26.22 -2.75 4.04
CA PRO A 329 -25.29 -2.16 5.01
C PRO A 329 -24.86 -3.11 6.14
N ASP A 330 -25.72 -4.07 6.50
CA ASP A 330 -25.45 -5.04 7.55
C ASP A 330 -24.56 -6.20 7.09
N GLU A 331 -24.60 -6.55 5.80
CA GLU A 331 -23.73 -7.54 5.18
C GLU A 331 -23.02 -6.93 3.94
N PRO A 332 -22.04 -6.03 4.14
CA PRO A 332 -21.43 -5.24 3.06
C PRO A 332 -20.53 -6.05 2.09
N PHE A 333 -20.59 -7.38 2.15
CA PHE A 333 -19.88 -8.31 1.28
C PHE A 333 -20.83 -9.25 0.48
N THR A 334 -22.14 -9.22 0.74
CA THR A 334 -23.17 -9.94 -0.03
C THR A 334 -23.85 -9.01 -1.02
N GLY A 335 -24.23 -7.80 -0.58
CA GLY A 335 -24.85 -6.76 -1.40
C GLY A 335 -23.87 -6.00 -2.30
N GLY A 336 -24.40 -5.33 -3.32
CA GLY A 336 -23.63 -4.47 -4.22
C GLY A 336 -23.29 -3.10 -3.63
N MET A 337 -22.31 -2.42 -4.24
CA MET A 337 -22.02 -1.01 -4.00
C MET A 337 -22.34 -0.19 -5.27
N THR A 338 -23.19 0.82 -5.14
CA THR A 338 -23.62 1.69 -6.24
C THR A 338 -23.30 3.14 -5.91
N ILE A 339 -22.87 3.92 -6.90
CA ILE A 339 -22.72 5.37 -6.77
C ILE A 339 -23.98 6.05 -7.30
N LYS A 340 -24.57 6.93 -6.49
CA LYS A 340 -25.73 7.75 -6.82
C LYS A 340 -25.30 9.21 -6.84
N ALA A 341 -25.54 9.91 -7.96
CA ALA A 341 -25.05 11.26 -8.17
C ALA A 341 -26.07 12.13 -8.90
N GLN A 342 -26.03 13.43 -8.60
CA GLN A 342 -26.95 14.46 -9.08
C GLN A 342 -26.10 15.67 -9.53
N PRO A 343 -25.71 15.74 -10.83
CA PRO A 343 -24.94 16.86 -11.36
C PRO A 343 -25.82 18.10 -11.49
N SER A 344 -25.44 19.20 -10.84
CA SER A 344 -26.21 20.46 -10.84
C SER A 344 -27.71 20.22 -10.51
N GLU A 345 -28.64 20.90 -11.19
CA GLU A 345 -30.09 20.77 -10.96
C GLU A 345 -30.76 19.53 -11.62
N LYS A 346 -30.00 18.54 -12.09
CA LYS A 346 -30.58 17.32 -12.70
C LYS A 346 -31.21 16.39 -11.66
N THR A 347 -31.80 15.28 -12.11
CA THR A 347 -32.31 14.22 -11.23
C THR A 347 -31.18 13.32 -10.70
N LEU A 348 -31.39 12.71 -9.54
CA LEU A 348 -30.47 11.73 -8.96
C LEU A 348 -30.44 10.44 -9.81
N GLN A 349 -29.26 10.03 -10.26
CA GLN A 349 -29.07 8.86 -11.14
C GLN A 349 -28.00 7.91 -10.59
N ARG A 350 -28.08 6.61 -10.93
CA ARG A 350 -26.96 5.68 -10.74
C ARG A 350 -25.89 5.93 -11.81
N LEU A 351 -24.62 5.66 -11.51
CA LEU A 351 -23.46 5.87 -12.40
C LEU A 351 -23.62 5.23 -13.80
N GLU A 352 -24.35 4.13 -13.91
CA GLU A 352 -24.58 3.38 -15.15
C GLU A 352 -25.50 4.13 -16.13
N ALA A 353 -26.34 5.05 -15.63
CA ALA A 353 -27.32 5.80 -16.41
C ALA A 353 -26.85 7.21 -16.83
N MET A 354 -25.67 7.65 -16.38
CA MET A 354 -25.13 8.99 -16.63
C MET A 354 -24.52 9.14 -18.03
N SER A 355 -24.46 10.37 -18.55
CA SER A 355 -23.74 10.65 -19.80
C SER A 355 -22.22 10.48 -19.64
N GLY A 356 -21.49 10.32 -20.75
CA GLY A 356 -20.05 10.03 -20.74
C GLY A 356 -19.21 11.00 -19.89
N GLY A 357 -19.41 12.31 -20.06
CA GLY A 357 -18.69 13.33 -19.29
C GLY A 357 -19.06 13.34 -17.80
N GLU A 358 -20.34 13.17 -17.47
CA GLU A 358 -20.81 13.07 -16.07
C GLU A 358 -20.27 11.81 -15.40
N LYS A 359 -20.24 10.69 -16.12
CA LYS A 359 -19.67 9.42 -15.64
C LYS A 359 -18.17 9.54 -15.38
N SER A 360 -17.42 10.19 -16.27
CA SER A 360 -15.99 10.49 -16.06
C SER A 360 -15.75 11.42 -14.88
N LEU A 361 -16.54 12.50 -14.74
CA LEU A 361 -16.45 13.43 -13.61
C LEU A 361 -16.77 12.74 -12.27
N THR A 362 -17.78 11.86 -12.25
CA THR A 362 -18.17 11.08 -11.07
C THR A 362 -17.09 10.06 -10.70
N ALA A 363 -16.50 9.35 -11.68
CA ALA A 363 -15.40 8.43 -11.45
C ALA A 363 -14.12 9.14 -10.95
N LEU A 364 -13.79 10.31 -11.49
CA LEU A 364 -12.70 11.14 -10.99
C LEU A 364 -12.96 11.65 -9.57
N SER A 365 -14.21 12.03 -9.26
CA SER A 365 -14.59 12.44 -7.91
C SER A 365 -14.36 11.32 -6.88
N LEU A 366 -14.65 10.06 -7.24
CA LEU A 366 -14.34 8.89 -6.42
C LEU A 366 -12.83 8.69 -6.27
N LEU A 367 -12.06 8.81 -7.35
CA LEU A 367 -10.61 8.63 -7.34
C LEU A 367 -9.92 9.68 -6.45
N PHE A 368 -10.36 10.93 -6.52
CA PHE A 368 -9.90 12.02 -5.63
C PHE A 368 -10.39 11.86 -4.18
N ALA A 369 -11.56 11.26 -3.94
CA ALA A 369 -12.04 10.95 -2.60
C ALA A 369 -11.19 9.87 -1.92
N ILE A 370 -10.84 8.81 -2.65
CA ILE A 370 -9.90 7.77 -2.21
C ILE A 370 -8.51 8.38 -1.96
N GLN A 371 -8.03 9.26 -2.86
CA GLN A 371 -6.77 10.01 -2.71
C GLN A 371 -6.74 10.91 -1.47
N GLN A 372 -7.88 11.49 -1.06
CA GLN A 372 -7.97 12.34 0.13
C GLN A 372 -8.12 11.51 1.42
N TYR A 373 -8.81 10.38 1.38
CA TYR A 373 -8.92 9.47 2.54
C TYR A 373 -7.61 8.71 2.82
N ARG A 374 -6.91 8.26 1.77
CA ARG A 374 -5.65 7.51 1.87
C ARG A 374 -4.61 8.04 0.86
N PRO A 375 -3.85 9.10 1.22
CA PRO A 375 -2.85 9.67 0.34
C PRO A 375 -1.69 8.70 0.07
N ALA A 376 -1.25 8.66 -1.18
CA ALA A 376 -0.07 7.96 -1.67
C ALA A 376 1.03 8.97 -2.05
N PRO A 377 2.32 8.56 -2.09
CA PRO A 377 3.42 9.49 -2.38
C PRO A 377 3.34 10.16 -3.76
N PHE A 378 2.82 9.43 -4.76
CA PHE A 378 2.60 9.95 -6.11
C PHE A 378 1.33 9.37 -6.76
N TYR A 379 0.85 10.08 -7.77
CA TYR A 379 -0.27 9.71 -8.64
C TYR A 379 0.13 9.93 -10.10
N ALA A 380 -0.21 8.97 -10.96
CA ALA A 380 -0.06 9.07 -12.41
C ALA A 380 -1.44 9.01 -13.07
N PHE A 381 -1.76 9.98 -13.92
CA PHE A 381 -3.00 10.06 -14.68
C PHE A 381 -2.70 10.19 -16.17
N ASP A 382 -3.49 9.51 -17.00
CA ASP A 382 -3.31 9.42 -18.45
C ASP A 382 -4.65 9.76 -19.14
N GLU A 383 -4.67 10.84 -19.92
CA GLU A 383 -5.81 11.37 -20.71
C GLU A 383 -7.17 11.49 -19.97
N ILE A 384 -7.15 11.59 -18.63
CA ILE A 384 -8.34 11.57 -17.75
C ILE A 384 -9.38 12.67 -18.05
N ASP A 385 -8.98 13.71 -18.76
CA ASP A 385 -9.73 14.92 -19.07
C ASP A 385 -10.23 14.95 -20.53
N MET A 386 -9.96 13.92 -21.34
CA MET A 386 -10.41 13.82 -22.73
C MET A 386 -11.94 13.89 -22.87
N PHE A 387 -12.68 13.33 -21.90
CA PHE A 387 -14.15 13.31 -21.89
C PHE A 387 -14.79 14.48 -21.11
N LEU A 388 -14.00 15.43 -20.60
CA LEU A 388 -14.49 16.58 -19.85
C LEU A 388 -14.63 17.81 -20.74
N ASP A 389 -15.68 18.60 -20.56
CA ASP A 389 -15.77 19.96 -21.13
C ASP A 389 -14.71 20.90 -20.54
N GLY A 390 -14.59 22.11 -21.09
CA GLY A 390 -13.56 23.08 -20.68
C GLY A 390 -13.65 23.52 -19.22
N VAL A 391 -14.87 23.65 -18.67
CA VAL A 391 -15.10 24.13 -17.29
C VAL A 391 -14.76 23.02 -16.30
N ASN A 392 -15.24 21.80 -16.56
CA ASN A 392 -14.95 20.65 -15.71
C ASN A 392 -13.46 20.24 -15.77
N ALA A 393 -12.81 20.37 -16.93
CA ALA A 393 -11.36 20.20 -17.04
C ALA A 393 -10.58 21.24 -16.21
N GLU A 394 -11.00 22.51 -16.21
CA GLU A 394 -10.38 23.57 -15.39
C GLU A 394 -10.56 23.32 -13.89
N LYS A 395 -11.73 22.85 -13.45
CA LYS A 395 -11.96 22.44 -12.05
C LYS A 395 -11.07 21.27 -11.63
N VAL A 396 -10.95 20.24 -12.48
CA VAL A 396 -10.06 19.09 -12.22
C VAL A 396 -8.59 19.54 -12.18
N ALA A 397 -8.16 20.45 -13.06
CA ALA A 397 -6.81 21.02 -13.05
C ALA A 397 -6.50 21.76 -11.73
N LYS A 398 -7.41 22.63 -11.29
CA LYS A 398 -7.32 23.35 -10.00
C LYS A 398 -7.31 22.39 -8.81
N ARG A 399 -8.14 21.34 -8.84
CA ARG A 399 -8.21 20.30 -7.80
C ARG A 399 -6.89 19.51 -7.70
N ILE A 400 -6.28 19.15 -8.83
CA ILE A 400 -4.95 18.51 -8.86
C ILE A 400 -3.88 19.46 -8.32
N GLN A 401 -3.88 20.72 -8.75
CA GLN A 401 -2.91 21.73 -8.28
C GLN A 401 -2.98 21.92 -6.75
N LYS A 402 -4.18 21.89 -6.18
CA LYS A 402 -4.45 21.92 -4.73
C LYS A 402 -3.95 20.65 -4.02
N SER A 403 -4.22 19.46 -4.56
CA SER A 403 -3.67 18.19 -4.02
C SER A 403 -2.14 18.09 -4.14
N ALA A 404 -1.53 18.76 -5.13
CA ALA A 404 -0.08 18.76 -5.41
C ALA A 404 0.77 19.57 -4.41
N GLY A 405 0.20 19.94 -3.26
CA GLY A 405 0.94 20.30 -2.04
C GLY A 405 1.31 19.08 -1.18
N ASN A 406 0.53 17.98 -1.25
CA ASN A 406 0.63 16.83 -0.34
C ASN A 406 1.12 15.54 -1.02
N ALA A 407 1.07 15.44 -2.35
CA ALA A 407 1.54 14.30 -3.14
C ALA A 407 2.09 14.75 -4.50
N GLN A 408 2.94 13.95 -5.13
CA GLN A 408 3.43 14.23 -6.49
C GLN A 408 2.39 13.80 -7.54
N PHE A 409 2.03 14.70 -8.46
CA PHE A 409 1.16 14.38 -9.59
C PHE A 409 1.96 14.38 -10.90
N ILE A 410 1.77 13.32 -11.68
CA ILE A 410 2.24 13.16 -13.06
C ILE A 410 0.97 13.03 -13.91
N VAL A 411 0.80 13.91 -14.90
CA VAL A 411 -0.39 13.89 -15.76
C VAL A 411 0.02 13.99 -17.22
N VAL A 412 -0.47 13.06 -18.03
CA VAL A 412 -0.46 13.14 -19.50
C VAL A 412 -1.81 13.72 -19.92
N SER A 413 -1.79 14.84 -20.64
CA SER A 413 -2.98 15.51 -21.18
C SER A 413 -2.59 16.41 -22.35
N LEU A 414 -3.50 16.51 -23.32
CA LEU A 414 -3.42 17.44 -24.46
C LEU A 414 -4.27 18.73 -24.23
N ARG A 415 -4.94 18.86 -23.08
CA ARG A 415 -5.88 19.95 -22.79
C ARG A 415 -5.16 21.10 -22.09
N LYS A 416 -5.26 22.28 -22.69
CA LYS A 416 -4.63 23.52 -22.20
C LYS A 416 -4.78 23.80 -20.68
N PRO A 417 -5.97 23.65 -20.03
CA PRO A 417 -6.12 23.95 -18.60
C PRO A 417 -5.26 23.07 -17.67
N MET A 418 -5.04 21.80 -18.02
CA MET A 418 -4.21 20.89 -17.21
C MET A 418 -2.72 21.22 -17.38
N ILE A 419 -2.31 21.60 -18.59
CA ILE A 419 -0.95 22.03 -18.90
C ILE A 419 -0.62 23.35 -18.17
N GLU A 420 -1.53 24.33 -18.19
CA GLU A 420 -1.35 25.62 -17.50
C GLU A 420 -1.36 25.52 -15.97
N ALA A 421 -1.99 24.49 -15.39
CA ALA A 421 -1.96 24.25 -13.95
C ALA A 421 -0.66 23.59 -13.45
N ALA A 422 0.20 23.09 -14.36
CA ALA A 422 1.38 22.30 -14.03
C ALA A 422 2.63 23.16 -13.73
N LYS A 423 3.30 22.89 -12.61
CA LYS A 423 4.56 23.57 -12.19
C LYS A 423 5.75 23.29 -13.14
N ARG A 424 5.65 22.25 -13.97
CA ARG A 424 6.62 21.82 -15.01
C ARG A 424 5.87 21.02 -16.06
N THR A 425 6.22 21.18 -17.33
CA THR A 425 5.69 20.40 -18.45
C THR A 425 6.83 19.60 -19.08
N LEU A 426 6.59 18.32 -19.37
CA LEU A 426 7.53 17.48 -20.11
C LEU A 426 6.94 17.22 -21.51
N GLY A 427 7.59 17.76 -22.53
CA GLY A 427 7.26 17.44 -23.93
C GLY A 427 8.06 16.22 -24.38
N VAL A 428 7.40 15.28 -25.04
CA VAL A 428 8.06 14.17 -25.75
C VAL A 428 8.03 14.48 -27.24
N ALA A 429 9.18 14.43 -27.90
CA ALA A 429 9.31 14.71 -29.33
C ALA A 429 10.01 13.53 -30.02
N MET A 430 9.45 13.05 -31.13
CA MET A 430 10.11 12.01 -31.93
C MET A 430 11.10 12.67 -32.88
N GLN A 431 12.37 12.27 -32.79
CA GLN A 431 13.44 12.68 -33.68
C GLN A 431 13.54 11.71 -34.88
N GLU A 432 14.33 12.08 -35.87
CA GLU A 432 14.68 11.18 -36.98
C GLU A 432 15.25 9.86 -36.46
N ASN A 433 14.97 8.76 -37.19
CA ASN A 433 15.26 7.36 -36.78
C ASN A 433 14.39 6.82 -35.61
N ASN A 434 13.18 7.35 -35.40
CA ASN A 434 12.19 6.87 -34.42
C ASN A 434 12.66 6.92 -32.95
N ILE A 435 13.59 7.82 -32.61
CA ILE A 435 14.08 8.01 -31.24
C ILE A 435 13.23 9.08 -30.55
N SER A 436 12.55 8.71 -29.46
CA SER A 436 11.81 9.67 -28.63
C SER A 436 12.75 10.42 -27.69
N SER A 437 12.87 11.73 -27.84
CA SER A 437 13.55 12.62 -26.91
C SER A 437 12.56 13.29 -25.94
N ILE A 438 13.03 13.66 -24.75
CA ILE A 438 12.22 14.27 -23.69
C ILE A 438 12.80 15.64 -23.34
N THR A 439 11.98 16.68 -23.47
CA THR A 439 12.36 18.08 -23.24
C THR A 439 11.50 18.66 -22.12
N GLY A 440 12.14 19.20 -21.07
CA GLY A 440 11.44 19.83 -19.95
C GLY A 440 11.29 21.34 -20.13
N ILE A 441 10.07 21.85 -20.01
CA ILE A 441 9.76 23.28 -19.95
C ILE A 441 9.28 23.61 -18.52
N LYS A 442 9.88 24.63 -17.90
CA LYS A 442 9.38 25.18 -16.65
C LYS A 442 8.35 26.28 -16.96
N LEU A 443 7.09 26.05 -16.60
CA LEU A 443 6.10 27.11 -16.46
C LEU A 443 6.30 27.80 -15.10
N ASN A 444 5.98 29.10 -15.02
CA ASN A 444 6.38 29.95 -13.88
C ASN A 444 5.60 29.67 -12.58
#